data_AF-A0A8J5R279-F1
#
_entry.id   AF-A0A8J5R279-F1
#
_cell.length_a   1.000
_cell.length_b   1.000
_cell.length_c   1.000
_cell.angle_alpha   90.00
_cell.angle_beta   90.00
_cell.angle_gamma   90.00
#
_symmetry.space_group_name_H-M   'P 1'
#
loop_
_entity.id
_entity.type
_entity.pdbx_description
1 polymer ?
#
loop_
_entity_poly.entity_id
_entity_poly.type
_entity_poly.pdbx_seq_one_letter_code
_entity_poly.pdbx_strand_id
1 'polypeptide(L)'
;MLVTVDLEPSKNYLFCAYPHGILASGAFAAFATNILDFEKLFPGLESKMLTLTQHFMAPFFREFAYCCGACSSSAESIENLLTYKPTSPEDFNKAVILIVGGAAEALNCKPSTYRIIYNKRRGFIRMALKTGFVFIFNVGAPLNIPKITEPSNQEIDKYHGLFKEKLLELFETQKYNYLSNPKDINLIIE
;
A
#
# COMPACT_ATOMS: atom_id res chain seq x y z
N MET A 1 9.53 4.32 -10.33
CA MET A 1 9.02 3.15 -9.58
C MET A 1 9.87 1.96 -9.99
N LEU A 2 10.41 1.18 -9.06
CA LEU A 2 11.21 0.00 -9.41
C LEU A 2 10.32 -1.25 -9.35
N VAL A 3 10.19 -1.92 -10.48
CA VAL A 3 9.46 -3.19 -10.62
C VAL A 3 10.49 -4.30 -10.64
N THR A 4 10.40 -5.23 -9.69
CA THR A 4 11.31 -6.38 -9.59
C THR A 4 10.67 -7.68 -10.07
N VAL A 5 9.34 -7.67 -10.28
CA VAL A 5 8.56 -8.81 -10.77
C VAL A 5 7.38 -8.33 -11.61
N ASP A 6 7.01 -9.12 -12.59
CA ASP A 6 5.76 -8.92 -13.33
C ASP A 6 4.56 -9.40 -12.51
N LEU A 7 3.44 -8.70 -12.63
CA LEU A 7 2.19 -9.07 -11.98
C LEU A 7 1.22 -9.69 -12.98
N GLU A 8 0.51 -10.73 -12.54
CA GLU A 8 -0.56 -11.30 -13.36
C GLU A 8 -1.73 -10.30 -13.43
N PRO A 9 -2.16 -9.87 -14.64
CA PRO A 9 -3.22 -8.87 -14.81
C PRO A 9 -4.61 -9.40 -14.46
N SER A 10 -4.75 -10.71 -14.23
CA SER A 10 -6.01 -11.39 -13.90
C SER A 10 -6.35 -11.36 -12.41
N LYS A 11 -5.54 -10.72 -11.57
CA LYS A 11 -5.65 -10.73 -10.11
C LYS A 11 -5.69 -9.32 -9.54
N ASN A 12 -6.38 -9.18 -8.40
CA ASN A 12 -6.33 -7.96 -7.60
C ASN A 12 -5.22 -8.04 -6.56
N TYR A 13 -4.66 -6.89 -6.18
CA TYR A 13 -3.49 -6.81 -5.32
C TYR A 13 -3.62 -5.70 -4.28
N LEU A 14 -3.27 -5.99 -3.03
CA LEU A 14 -3.13 -4.97 -1.99
C LEU A 14 -1.67 -4.50 -1.90
N PHE A 15 -1.39 -3.29 -2.37
CA PHE A 15 -0.10 -2.63 -2.29
C PHE A 15 0.01 -1.87 -0.97
N CYS A 16 0.92 -2.29 -0.11
CA CYS A 16 1.23 -1.57 1.13
C CYS A 16 2.36 -0.59 0.88
N ALA A 17 2.07 0.71 0.95
CA ALA A 17 3.04 1.79 0.73
C ALA A 17 3.42 2.51 2.05
N TYR A 18 4.66 2.97 2.10
CA TYR A 18 5.31 3.59 3.27
C TYR A 18 6.58 4.37 2.88
N PRO A 19 7.10 5.28 3.70
CA PRO A 19 6.35 5.97 4.74
C PRO A 19 5.22 6.81 4.11
N HIS A 20 4.20 7.13 4.90
CA HIS A 20 3.16 8.07 4.55
C HIS A 20 3.75 9.44 4.22
N GLY A 21 4.74 9.91 4.99
CA GLY A 21 5.23 11.28 4.85
C GLY A 21 4.12 12.34 5.02
N ILE A 22 4.41 13.58 4.65
CA ILE A 22 3.41 14.66 4.69
C ILE A 22 2.45 14.46 3.51
N LEU A 23 1.17 14.22 3.81
CA LEU A 23 0.07 14.04 2.85
C LEU A 23 0.22 12.86 1.86
N ALA A 24 1.07 11.86 2.13
CA ALA A 24 1.29 10.75 1.18
C ALA A 24 1.73 11.22 -0.20
N SER A 25 2.39 12.39 -0.30
CA SER A 25 2.72 13.04 -1.57
C SER A 25 3.48 12.13 -2.55
N GLY A 26 4.44 11.34 -2.05
CA GLY A 26 5.17 10.38 -2.87
C GLY A 26 4.29 9.26 -3.43
N ALA A 27 3.43 8.66 -2.58
CA ALA A 27 2.49 7.64 -3.02
C ALA A 27 1.41 8.22 -3.94
N PHE A 28 0.89 9.42 -3.63
CA PHE A 28 -0.07 10.12 -4.46
C PHE A 28 0.49 10.38 -5.87
N ALA A 29 1.70 10.94 -5.96
CA ALA A 29 2.34 11.14 -7.26
C ALA A 29 2.56 9.81 -7.99
N ALA A 30 3.02 8.77 -7.30
CA ALA A 30 3.29 7.48 -7.93
C ALA A 30 2.02 6.78 -8.46
N PHE A 31 0.90 6.88 -7.74
CA PHE A 31 -0.24 5.99 -7.92
C PHE A 31 -1.54 6.68 -8.37
N ALA A 32 -1.67 8.00 -8.18
CA ALA A 32 -2.89 8.73 -8.53
C ALA A 32 -2.75 9.60 -9.79
N THR A 33 -1.54 9.81 -10.31
CA THR A 33 -1.30 10.71 -11.46
C THR A 33 -0.62 10.04 -12.66
N ASN A 34 -0.28 8.74 -12.56
CA ASN A 34 0.46 7.98 -13.56
C ASN A 34 1.84 8.56 -13.95
N ILE A 35 2.42 9.47 -13.15
CA ILE A 35 3.70 10.14 -13.48
C ILE A 35 4.89 9.18 -13.55
N LEU A 36 4.79 8.02 -12.90
CA LEU A 36 5.80 6.97 -12.92
C LEU A 36 5.45 5.82 -13.88
N ASP A 37 4.54 6.06 -14.84
CA ASP A 37 4.11 5.09 -15.84
C ASP A 37 3.52 3.80 -15.22
N PHE A 38 2.73 3.91 -14.15
CA PHE A 38 2.09 2.78 -13.46
C PHE A 38 1.36 1.85 -14.45
N GLU A 39 0.58 2.41 -15.37
CA GLU A 39 -0.18 1.64 -16.35
C GLU A 39 0.70 0.85 -17.33
N LYS A 40 1.91 1.36 -17.64
CA LYS A 40 2.88 0.64 -18.48
C LYS A 40 3.62 -0.43 -17.68
N LEU A 41 3.90 -0.15 -16.41
CA LEU A 41 4.59 -1.07 -15.49
C LEU A 41 3.71 -2.25 -15.09
N PHE A 42 2.39 -2.02 -14.99
CA PHE A 42 1.41 -3.00 -14.56
C PHE A 42 0.21 -3.00 -15.51
N PRO A 43 0.40 -3.46 -16.76
CA PRO A 43 -0.66 -3.45 -17.76
C PRO A 43 -1.83 -4.33 -17.30
N GLY A 44 -3.07 -3.86 -17.51
CA GLY A 44 -4.28 -4.56 -17.08
C GLY A 44 -4.62 -4.41 -15.60
N LEU A 45 -3.90 -3.55 -14.86
CA LEU A 45 -4.22 -3.15 -13.50
C LEU A 45 -4.55 -1.66 -13.42
N GLU A 46 -5.61 -1.34 -12.69
CA GLU A 46 -5.98 0.03 -12.34
C GLU A 46 -5.55 0.33 -10.90
N SER A 47 -4.81 1.41 -10.72
CA SER A 47 -4.40 1.89 -9.40
C SER A 47 -5.58 2.54 -8.66
N LYS A 48 -5.81 2.13 -7.41
CA LYS A 48 -6.83 2.69 -6.50
C LYS A 48 -6.18 3.10 -5.19
N MET A 49 -5.84 4.39 -5.07
CA MET A 49 -5.27 4.94 -3.85
C MET A 49 -6.33 5.09 -2.77
N LEU A 50 -6.05 4.54 -1.58
CA LEU A 50 -6.95 4.62 -0.45
C LEU A 50 -6.70 5.87 0.39
N THR A 51 -7.78 6.49 0.84
CA THR A 51 -7.74 7.66 1.71
C THR A 51 -8.81 7.60 2.81
N LEU A 52 -8.70 8.47 3.81
CA LEU A 52 -9.67 8.61 4.90
C LEU A 52 -11.09 8.81 4.36
N THR A 53 -12.07 8.08 4.90
CA THR A 53 -13.49 8.20 4.51
C THR A 53 -14.02 9.64 4.64
N GLN A 54 -13.51 10.40 5.61
CA GLN A 54 -13.86 11.80 5.85
C GLN A 54 -13.61 12.71 4.65
N HIS A 55 -12.63 12.37 3.80
CA HIS A 55 -12.35 13.11 2.56
C HIS A 55 -13.53 13.10 1.58
N PHE A 56 -14.42 12.10 1.65
CA PHE A 56 -15.61 12.00 0.81
C PHE A 56 -16.84 12.70 1.41
N MET A 57 -16.74 13.23 2.63
CA MET A 57 -17.86 13.93 3.29
C MET A 57 -17.87 15.43 2.95
N ALA A 58 -16.70 16.04 2.75
CA ALA A 58 -16.59 17.42 2.32
C ALA A 58 -16.80 17.52 0.79
N PRO A 59 -17.73 18.35 0.29
CA PRO A 59 -17.72 18.78 -1.12
C PRO A 59 -16.36 19.42 -1.45
N PHE A 60 -15.99 19.75 -2.67
CA PHE A 60 -14.61 20.09 -3.05
C PHE A 60 -13.58 18.97 -2.83
N PHE A 61 -13.33 18.53 -1.59
CA PHE A 61 -12.35 17.48 -1.33
C PHE A 61 -12.83 16.12 -1.87
N ARG A 62 -14.13 15.84 -1.78
CA ARG A 62 -14.75 14.65 -2.39
C ARG A 62 -14.55 14.63 -3.90
N GLU A 63 -14.81 15.75 -4.56
CA GLU A 63 -14.68 15.86 -6.02
C GLU A 63 -13.21 15.71 -6.43
N PHE A 64 -12.28 16.31 -5.68
CA PHE A 64 -10.85 16.09 -5.89
C PHE A 64 -10.46 14.61 -5.71
N ALA A 65 -10.92 13.97 -4.65
CA ALA A 65 -10.65 12.55 -4.38
C ALA A 65 -11.17 11.66 -5.52
N TYR A 66 -12.39 11.91 -6.02
CA TYR A 66 -12.94 11.17 -7.16
C TYR A 66 -12.20 11.44 -8.47
N CYS A 67 -11.82 12.70 -8.75
CA CYS A 67 -11.00 13.04 -9.92
C CYS A 67 -9.65 12.30 -9.93
N CYS A 68 -9.08 12.05 -8.75
CA CYS A 68 -7.84 11.27 -8.59
C CYS A 68 -8.08 9.75 -8.50
N GLY A 69 -9.30 9.26 -8.69
CA GLY A 69 -9.64 7.83 -8.61
C GLY A 69 -9.48 7.23 -7.21
N ALA A 70 -9.46 8.06 -6.16
CA ALA A 70 -9.24 7.60 -4.79
C ALA A 70 -10.47 6.87 -4.23
N CYS A 71 -10.24 5.96 -3.29
CA CYS A 71 -11.29 5.18 -2.62
C CYS A 71 -11.15 5.26 -1.08
N SER A 72 -12.20 4.87 -0.36
CA SER A 72 -12.21 4.84 1.10
C SER A 72 -11.28 3.75 1.65
N SER A 73 -10.53 4.04 2.71
CA SER A 73 -9.73 3.06 3.45
C SER A 73 -10.54 2.20 4.44
N SER A 74 -11.88 2.23 4.37
CA SER A 74 -12.74 1.35 5.15
C SER A 74 -12.58 -0.10 4.71
N ALA A 75 -12.70 -1.04 5.67
CA ALA A 75 -12.54 -2.47 5.40
C ALA A 75 -13.46 -2.96 4.27
N GLU A 76 -14.72 -2.52 4.27
CA GLU A 76 -15.71 -2.85 3.23
C GLU A 76 -15.28 -2.37 1.84
N SER A 77 -14.80 -1.13 1.72
CA SER A 77 -14.37 -0.58 0.43
C SER A 77 -13.18 -1.37 -0.12
N ILE A 78 -12.23 -1.71 0.74
CA ILE A 78 -11.05 -2.46 0.32
C ILE A 78 -11.42 -3.90 -0.03
N GLU A 79 -12.31 -4.54 0.74
CA GLU A 79 -12.81 -5.89 0.42
C GLU A 79 -13.49 -5.90 -0.95
N ASN A 80 -14.39 -4.95 -1.21
CA ASN A 80 -15.04 -4.80 -2.51
C ASN A 80 -14.05 -4.65 -3.67
N LEU A 81 -13.00 -3.83 -3.49
CA LEU A 81 -11.97 -3.63 -4.50
C LEU A 81 -11.12 -4.90 -4.73
N LEU A 82 -10.79 -5.64 -3.66
CA LEU A 82 -9.97 -6.84 -3.75
C LEU A 82 -10.75 -8.06 -4.26
N THR A 83 -12.07 -8.08 -4.12
CA THR A 83 -12.95 -9.12 -4.68
C THR A 83 -13.56 -8.74 -6.03
N TYR A 84 -13.27 -7.55 -6.53
CA TYR A 84 -13.76 -7.06 -7.80
C TYR A 84 -13.40 -8.02 -8.95
N LYS A 85 -14.33 -8.19 -9.89
CA LYS A 85 -14.11 -8.95 -11.12
C LYS A 85 -14.50 -8.07 -12.30
N PRO A 86 -13.60 -7.90 -13.29
CA PRO A 86 -13.95 -7.24 -14.55
C PRO A 86 -15.22 -7.82 -15.16
N THR A 87 -16.14 -6.95 -15.55
CA THR A 87 -17.42 -7.34 -16.19
C THR A 87 -17.46 -7.00 -17.67
N SER A 88 -16.63 -6.04 -18.08
CA SER A 88 -16.50 -5.57 -19.46
C SER A 88 -15.03 -5.67 -19.93
N PRO A 89 -14.75 -5.72 -21.25
CA PRO A 89 -13.38 -5.77 -21.76
C PRO A 89 -12.48 -4.58 -21.38
N GLU A 90 -13.07 -3.42 -21.11
CA GLU A 90 -12.39 -2.21 -20.64
C GLU A 90 -12.14 -2.18 -19.12
N ASP A 91 -12.72 -3.13 -18.37
CA ASP A 91 -12.53 -3.20 -16.93
C ASP A 91 -11.19 -3.87 -16.59
N PHE A 92 -10.40 -3.21 -15.75
CA PHE A 92 -9.15 -3.77 -15.22
C PHE A 92 -9.28 -4.28 -13.79
N ASN A 93 -8.48 -5.28 -13.45
CA ASN A 93 -8.30 -5.68 -12.05
C ASN A 93 -7.63 -4.55 -11.26
N LYS A 94 -7.73 -4.59 -9.93
CA LYS A 94 -7.36 -3.47 -9.07
C LYS A 94 -6.03 -3.71 -8.38
N ALA A 95 -5.15 -2.71 -8.48
CA ALA A 95 -4.06 -2.52 -7.53
C ALA A 95 -4.55 -1.53 -6.46
N VAL A 96 -4.78 -2.02 -5.25
CA VAL A 96 -5.31 -1.23 -4.14
C VAL A 96 -4.16 -0.73 -3.27
N ILE A 97 -3.96 0.59 -3.20
CA ILE A 97 -2.78 1.18 -2.54
C ILE A 97 -3.19 1.66 -1.15
N LEU A 98 -2.67 1.00 -0.11
CA LEU A 98 -2.89 1.33 1.29
C LEU A 98 -1.62 1.91 1.90
N ILE A 99 -1.74 3.09 2.51
CA ILE A 99 -0.70 3.63 3.38
C ILE A 99 -0.86 3.07 4.79
N VAL A 100 0.01 2.13 5.18
CA VAL A 100 -0.17 1.31 6.40
C VAL A 100 -0.19 2.16 7.68
N GLY A 101 0.70 3.15 7.76
CA GLY A 101 0.77 4.10 8.87
C GLY A 101 -0.45 5.00 9.02
N GLY A 102 -1.10 5.31 7.89
CA GLY A 102 -2.24 6.23 7.82
C GLY A 102 -1.97 7.60 8.47
N ALA A 103 -3.04 8.25 8.90
CA ALA A 103 -2.99 9.61 9.44
C ALA A 103 -2.05 9.78 10.66
N ALA A 104 -1.99 8.79 11.54
CA ALA A 104 -1.14 8.87 12.73
C ALA A 104 0.36 8.95 12.37
N GLU A 105 0.77 8.29 11.29
CA GLU A 105 2.16 8.39 10.81
C GLU A 105 2.42 9.74 10.15
N ALA A 106 1.45 10.24 9.36
CA ALA A 106 1.52 11.56 8.74
C ALA A 106 1.75 12.68 9.77
N LEU A 107 1.04 12.62 10.90
CA LEU A 107 1.16 13.59 12.00
C LEU A 107 2.51 13.53 12.73
N ASN A 108 3.23 12.42 12.64
CA ASN A 108 4.53 12.22 13.28
C ASN A 108 5.71 12.39 12.31
N CYS A 109 5.45 12.79 11.07
CA CYS A 109 6.48 12.97 10.06
C CYS A 109 7.40 14.14 10.43
N LYS A 110 8.68 13.85 10.66
CA LYS A 110 9.73 14.86 10.92
C LYS A 110 10.86 14.71 9.90
N PRO A 111 11.47 15.83 9.45
CA PRO A 111 12.67 15.78 8.63
C PRO A 111 13.73 14.86 9.24
N SER A 112 14.44 14.12 8.38
CA SER A 112 15.54 13.22 8.76
C SER A 112 15.14 12.03 9.66
N THR A 113 13.84 11.75 9.83
CA THR A 113 13.37 10.56 10.56
C THR A 113 12.52 9.67 9.65
N TYR A 114 12.80 8.38 9.66
CA TYR A 114 12.00 7.37 8.96
C TYR A 114 11.27 6.57 10.03
N ARG A 115 10.03 6.96 10.31
CA ARG A 115 9.19 6.36 11.34
C ARG A 115 7.92 5.81 10.70
N ILE A 116 7.61 4.56 10.99
CA ILE A 116 6.39 3.90 10.52
C ILE A 116 5.57 3.45 11.72
N ILE A 117 4.26 3.76 11.70
CA ILE A 117 3.31 3.24 12.69
C ILE A 117 2.74 1.92 12.18
N TYR A 118 3.22 0.82 12.73
CA TYR A 118 3.04 -0.53 12.24
C TYR A 118 2.66 -1.55 13.31
N ASN A 119 3.25 -1.49 14.52
CA ASN A 119 3.13 -2.56 15.52
C ASN A 119 1.70 -2.72 16.05
N LYS A 120 0.82 -1.74 15.86
CA LYS A 120 -0.61 -1.85 16.20
C LYS A 120 -1.52 -2.10 15.00
N ARG A 121 -0.98 -2.12 13.78
CA ARG A 121 -1.74 -2.22 12.52
C ARG A 121 -1.78 -3.67 12.04
N ARG A 122 -2.81 -4.42 12.43
CA ARG A 122 -3.04 -5.82 11.97
C ARG A 122 -4.11 -5.96 10.88
N GLY A 123 -4.95 -4.95 10.70
CA GLY A 123 -6.12 -5.02 9.81
C GLY A 123 -5.75 -5.37 8.37
N PHE A 124 -4.69 -4.77 7.82
CA PHE A 124 -4.26 -5.04 6.45
C PHE A 124 -3.75 -6.48 6.27
N ILE A 125 -3.05 -7.06 7.24
CA ILE A 125 -2.64 -8.49 7.24
C ILE A 125 -3.84 -9.42 7.38
N ARG A 126 -4.85 -9.02 8.16
CA ARG A 126 -6.10 -9.79 8.23
C ARG A 126 -6.79 -9.82 6.86
N MET A 127 -6.87 -8.68 6.18
CA MET A 127 -7.55 -8.57 4.88
C MET A 127 -6.79 -9.29 3.78
N ALA A 128 -5.48 -9.10 3.75
CA ALA A 128 -4.52 -9.86 2.96
C ALA A 128 -4.73 -11.37 2.99
N LEU A 129 -4.82 -11.94 4.20
CA LEU A 129 -5.06 -13.36 4.40
C LEU A 129 -6.43 -13.76 3.85
N LYS A 130 -7.47 -12.94 4.05
CA LYS A 130 -8.81 -13.23 3.52
C LYS A 130 -8.89 -13.22 2.00
N THR A 131 -8.20 -12.28 1.35
CA THR A 131 -8.30 -12.07 -0.10
C THR A 131 -7.24 -12.84 -0.89
N GLY A 132 -6.15 -13.25 -0.23
CA GLY A 132 -5.11 -14.11 -0.76
C GLY A 132 -3.93 -13.41 -1.43
N PHE A 133 -3.81 -12.07 -1.35
CA PHE A 133 -2.73 -11.33 -2.02
C PHE A 133 -2.31 -10.07 -1.26
N VAL A 134 -1.02 -9.99 -0.90
CA VAL A 134 -0.36 -8.74 -0.45
C VAL A 134 0.91 -8.51 -1.22
N PHE A 135 1.01 -7.30 -1.72
CA PHE A 135 2.24 -6.71 -2.20
C PHE A 135 2.79 -5.78 -1.12
N ILE A 136 3.98 -6.14 -0.63
CA ILE A 136 4.83 -5.20 0.08
C ILE A 136 5.46 -4.32 -1.00
N PHE A 137 5.04 -3.06 -1.13
CA PHE A 137 5.65 -2.19 -2.13
C PHE A 137 6.42 -1.05 -1.49
N ASN A 138 7.72 -1.03 -1.78
CA ASN A 138 8.40 0.20 -2.19
C ASN A 138 9.55 -0.07 -3.17
N VAL A 139 10.28 -1.19 -3.08
CA VAL A 139 11.33 -1.61 -4.04
C VAL A 139 11.61 -3.14 -3.90
N GLY A 140 10.59 -4.01 -3.79
CA GLY A 140 10.81 -5.42 -3.40
C GLY A 140 9.86 -6.43 -4.03
N ALA A 141 10.25 -7.71 -3.94
CA ALA A 141 9.45 -8.84 -4.41
C ALA A 141 8.18 -9.05 -3.56
N PRO A 142 7.09 -9.58 -4.14
CA PRO A 142 5.86 -9.89 -3.42
C PRO A 142 6.09 -10.78 -2.21
N LEU A 143 5.33 -10.52 -1.14
CA LEU A 143 5.18 -11.48 -0.06
C LEU A 143 4.01 -12.40 -0.40
N ASN A 144 4.30 -13.66 -0.72
CA ASN A 144 3.24 -14.64 -0.96
C ASN A 144 2.55 -14.98 0.37
N ILE A 145 1.27 -14.62 0.48
CA ILE A 145 0.44 -14.85 1.66
C ILE A 145 -0.68 -15.82 1.27
N PRO A 146 -0.86 -16.93 2.00
CA PRO A 146 -1.92 -17.88 1.70
C PRO A 146 -3.30 -17.26 1.93
N LYS A 147 -4.26 -17.70 1.14
CA LYS A 147 -5.67 -17.35 1.36
C LYS A 147 -6.24 -18.17 2.52
N ILE A 148 -6.70 -17.47 3.56
CA ILE A 148 -7.33 -18.02 4.76
C ILE A 148 -8.60 -17.21 5.03
N THR A 149 -9.76 -17.85 4.88
CA THR A 149 -11.08 -17.18 5.02
C THR A 149 -11.27 -16.56 6.40
N GLU A 150 -10.83 -17.26 7.45
CA GLU A 150 -10.92 -16.83 8.85
C GLU A 150 -9.55 -16.96 9.52
N PRO A 151 -8.64 -15.99 9.31
CA PRO A 151 -7.31 -16.08 9.85
C PRO A 151 -7.33 -15.89 11.38
N SER A 152 -6.69 -16.82 12.08
CA SER A 152 -6.45 -16.75 13.50
C SER A 152 -5.50 -15.60 13.84
N ASN A 153 -5.51 -15.15 15.10
CA ASN A 153 -4.56 -14.12 15.54
C ASN A 153 -3.10 -14.59 15.43
N GLN A 154 -2.83 -15.89 15.60
CA GLN A 154 -1.49 -16.45 15.45
C GLN A 154 -0.99 -16.36 13.99
N GLU A 155 -1.85 -16.64 13.01
CA GLU A 155 -1.51 -16.48 11.59
C GLU A 155 -1.30 -15.02 11.25
N ILE A 156 -2.17 -14.13 11.75
CA ILE A 156 -2.03 -12.70 11.55
C ILE A 156 -0.70 -12.19 12.12
N ASP A 157 -0.34 -12.59 13.34
CA ASP A 157 0.92 -12.17 13.96
C ASP A 157 2.14 -12.75 13.24
N LYS A 158 2.05 -14.00 12.74
CA LYS A 158 3.10 -14.60 11.91
C LYS A 158 3.37 -13.78 10.65
N TYR A 159 2.33 -13.46 9.87
CA TYR A 159 2.50 -12.71 8.62
C TYR A 159 2.78 -11.22 8.86
N HIS A 160 2.33 -10.66 9.98
CA HIS A 160 2.72 -9.32 10.42
C HIS A 160 4.22 -9.27 10.78
N GLY A 161 4.73 -10.25 11.53
CA GLY A 161 6.17 -10.38 11.81
C GLY A 161 7.00 -10.52 10.53
N LEU A 162 6.58 -11.41 9.62
CA LEU A 162 7.26 -11.63 8.35
C LEU A 162 7.26 -10.38 7.46
N PHE A 163 6.14 -9.65 7.42
CA PHE A 163 6.06 -8.37 6.70
C PHE A 163 7.03 -7.35 7.31
N LYS A 164 7.12 -7.26 8.65
CA LYS A 164 8.06 -6.36 9.35
C LYS A 164 9.51 -6.66 8.99
N GLU A 165 9.88 -7.94 8.98
CA GLU A 165 11.22 -8.38 8.61
C GLU A 165 11.56 -7.97 7.18
N LYS A 166 10.67 -8.24 6.22
CA LYS A 166 10.85 -7.87 4.81
C LYS A 166 10.90 -6.36 4.60
N LEU A 167 10.13 -5.60 5.37
CA LEU A 167 10.16 -4.14 5.36
C LEU A 167 11.53 -3.59 5.82
N LEU A 168 12.08 -4.15 6.90
CA LEU A 168 13.40 -3.76 7.42
C LEU A 168 14.51 -4.15 6.44
N GLU A 169 14.50 -5.38 5.92
CA GLU A 169 15.45 -5.87 4.91
C GLU A 169 15.46 -4.94 3.68
N LEU A 170 14.27 -4.58 3.19
CA LEU A 170 14.12 -3.68 2.06
C LEU A 170 14.71 -2.30 2.34
N PHE A 171 14.39 -1.71 3.50
CA PHE A 171 14.89 -0.40 3.86
C PHE A 171 16.43 -0.39 3.95
N GLU A 172 17.00 -1.38 4.63
CA GLU A 172 18.44 -1.50 4.80
C GLU A 172 19.18 -1.72 3.47
N THR A 173 18.58 -2.49 2.55
CA THR A 173 19.15 -2.73 1.22
C THR A 173 19.10 -1.47 0.35
N GLN A 174 18.04 -0.67 0.46
CA GLN A 174 17.79 0.44 -0.46
C GLN A 174 18.26 1.80 0.05
N LYS A 175 18.52 1.96 1.34
CA LYS A 175 18.87 3.27 1.92
C LYS A 175 20.11 3.90 1.28
N TYR A 176 21.07 3.10 0.82
CA TYR A 176 22.28 3.58 0.14
C TYR A 176 22.04 4.15 -1.26
N ASN A 177 20.94 3.79 -1.90
CA ASN A 177 20.60 4.25 -3.26
C ASN A 177 19.88 5.60 -3.24
N TYR A 178 19.18 5.92 -2.14
CA TYR A 178 18.22 7.03 -2.11
C TYR A 178 18.46 8.04 -1.00
N LEU A 179 19.27 7.71 0.02
CA LEU A 179 19.55 8.61 1.14
C LEU A 179 20.95 9.19 1.04
N SER A 180 21.09 10.47 1.37
CA SER A 180 22.38 11.16 1.38
C SER A 180 23.31 10.67 2.50
N ASN A 181 22.76 10.30 3.66
CA ASN A 181 23.50 9.84 4.84
C ASN A 181 22.98 8.47 5.35
N PRO A 182 23.11 7.40 4.56
CA PRO A 182 22.44 6.11 4.83
C PRO A 182 22.94 5.40 6.10
N LYS A 183 24.17 5.68 6.57
CA LYS A 183 24.75 5.05 7.76
C LYS A 183 24.11 5.52 9.06
N ASP A 184 23.65 6.76 9.10
CA ASP A 184 23.11 7.41 10.31
C ASP A 184 21.58 7.34 10.38
N ILE A 185 20.95 6.78 9.34
CA ILE A 185 19.51 6.69 9.22
C ILE A 185 19.07 5.24 9.39
N ASN A 186 18.13 5.05 10.31
CA ASN A 186 17.48 3.77 10.58
C ASN A 186 15.96 3.93 10.47
N LEU A 187 15.29 2.86 10.05
CA LEU A 187 13.84 2.80 10.05
C LEU A 187 13.32 2.44 11.45
N ILE A 188 12.52 3.34 12.02
CA ILE A 188 11.89 3.16 13.32
C ILE A 188 10.48 2.62 13.11
N ILE A 189 10.18 1.45 13.68
CA ILE A 189 8.88 0.78 13.55
C ILE A 189 8.16 0.75 14.90
N GLU A 190 7.06 1.50 15.02
CA GLU A 190 6.29 1.69 16.26
C GLU A 190 4.89 1.11 16.26
#